data_AF-A0A3D8JNR9-F1
#
_entry.id   AF-A0A3D8JNR9-F1
#
_cell.length_a   1.000
_cell.length_b   1.000
_cell.length_c   1.000
_cell.angle_alpha   90.00
_cell.angle_beta   90.00
_cell.angle_gamma   90.00
#
_symmetry.space_group_name_H-M   'P 1'
#
loop_
_entity.id
_entity.type
_entity.pdbx_description
1 polymer ?
#
loop_
_entity_poly.entity_id
_entity_poly.type
_entity_poly.pdbx_seq_one_letter_code
_entity_poly.pdbx_strand_id
1 'polypeptide(L)' 'MDRLTAETTPQGSVSYAYDAANRRTSFQVAGQSGVTYAYDNADRLTTITQGSAQVGFTYD' A
#
# COMPACT_ATOMS: atom_id res chain seq x y z
N MET A 1 -11.14 7.41 13.76
CA MET A 1 -9.75 7.31 13.25
C MET A 1 -9.86 7.64 11.79
N ASP A 2 -9.44 8.84 11.40
CA ASP A 2 -9.64 9.31 10.03
C ASP A 2 -8.36 9.06 9.25
N ARG A 3 -8.49 8.40 8.10
CA ARG A 3 -7.39 8.09 7.20
C ARG A 3 -7.76 8.52 5.79
N LEU A 4 -6.78 9.10 5.10
CA LEU A 4 -6.94 9.51 3.72
C LEU A 4 -7.07 8.27 2.84
N THR A 5 -8.22 8.04 2.24
CA THR A 5 -8.45 6.89 1.33
C THR A 5 -8.27 7.26 -0.13
N ALA A 6 -8.32 8.55 -0.48
CA ALA A 6 -8.03 9.05 -1.81
C ALA A 6 -7.62 10.51 -1.79
N GLU A 7 -6.84 10.90 -2.79
CA GLU A 7 -6.51 12.28 -3.13
C GLU A 7 -6.74 12.47 -4.63
N THR A 8 -7.29 13.61 -5.02
CA THR A 8 -7.45 13.98 -6.44
C THR A 8 -6.93 15.37 -6.65
N THR A 9 -6.02 15.50 -7.61
CA THR A 9 -5.46 16.76 -8.09
C THR A 9 -5.77 16.90 -9.58
N PRO A 10 -5.56 18.08 -10.20
CA PRO A 10 -5.68 18.20 -11.65
C PRO A 10 -4.67 17.33 -12.43
N GLN A 11 -3.64 16.80 -11.77
CA GLN A 11 -2.63 15.92 -12.37
C GLN A 11 -3.02 14.44 -12.29
N GLY A 12 -4.05 14.08 -11.51
CA GLY A 12 -4.54 12.71 -11.39
C GLY A 12 -5.06 12.38 -9.99
N SER A 13 -5.39 11.11 -9.78
CA SER A 13 -5.89 10.61 -8.51
C SER A 13 -5.00 9.50 -7.96
N VAL A 14 -4.92 9.46 -6.63
CA VAL A 14 -4.26 8.41 -5.87
C VAL A 14 -5.27 7.85 -4.87
N SER A 15 -5.24 6.54 -4.64
CA SER A 15 -6.07 5.87 -3.63
C SER A 15 -5.26 4.95 -2.74
N TYR A 16 -5.77 4.77 -1.52
CA TYR A 16 -5.12 4.05 -0.44
C TYR A 16 -6.13 3.10 0.22
N ALA A 17 -5.67 1.90 0.58
CA ALA A 17 -6.43 0.97 1.43
C ALA A 17 -5.62 0.67 2.69
N TYR A 18 -6.32 0.40 3.79
CA TYR A 18 -5.73 0.11 5.09
C TYR A 18 -6.36 -1.14 5.69
N ASP A 19 -5.60 -1.87 6.50
CA ASP A 19 -6.13 -2.95 7.33
C ASP A 19 -6.70 -2.45 8.68
N ALA A 20 -7.25 -3.38 9.46
CA ALA A 20 -7.81 -3.09 10.79
C ALA A 20 -6.75 -2.60 11.80
N ALA A 21 -5.47 -2.96 11.57
CA ALA A 21 -4.32 -2.47 12.33
C ALA A 21 -3.81 -1.12 11.78
N ASN A 22 -4.60 -0.46 10.92
CA ASN A 22 -4.33 0.89 10.46
C ASN A 22 -3.04 0.99 9.60
N ARG A 23 -2.62 -0.10 8.94
CA ARG A 23 -1.46 -0.15 8.05
C ARG A 23 -1.90 -0.13 6.60
N ARG A 24 -1.15 0.56 5.73
CA ARG A 24 -1.52 0.71 4.31
C ARG A 24 -1.30 -0.60 3.56
N THR A 25 -2.36 -1.23 3.06
CA THR A 25 -2.28 -2.48 2.29
C THR A 25 -2.26 -2.24 0.78
N SER A 26 -2.71 -1.08 0.32
CA SER A 26 -2.71 -0.71 -1.11
C SER A 26 -2.36 0.76 -1.34
N PHE A 27 -1.67 1.01 -2.45
CA PHE A 27 -1.42 2.32 -3.03
C PHE A 27 -1.63 2.24 -4.54
N GLN A 28 -2.51 3.08 -5.07
CA GLN A 28 -2.87 3.04 -6.48
C GLN A 28 -2.88 4.45 -7.06
N VAL A 29 -2.02 4.71 -8.05
CA VAL A 29 -2.06 5.90 -8.90
C VAL A 29 -2.90 5.59 -10.13
N ALA A 30 -3.84 6.45 -10.49
CA ALA A 30 -4.66 6.25 -11.68
C ALA A 30 -3.80 6.07 -12.94
N GLY A 31 -4.03 4.99 -13.69
CA GLY A 31 -3.28 4.67 -14.91
C GLY A 31 -1.92 3.98 -14.70
N GLN A 32 -1.53 3.66 -13.46
CA GLN A 32 -0.30 2.93 -13.14
C GLN A 32 -0.59 1.56 -12.54
N SER A 33 0.40 0.66 -12.52
CA SER A 33 0.29 -0.59 -11.77
C SER A 33 0.25 -0.32 -10.27
N GLY A 34 -0.76 -0.88 -9.60
CA GLY A 34 -0.95 -0.78 -8.15
C GLY A 34 0.17 -1.43 -7.35
N VAL A 35 0.36 -0.90 -6.14
CA VAL A 35 1.31 -1.43 -5.16
C VAL A 35 0.53 -2.02 -3.99
N THR A 36 0.87 -3.26 -3.61
CA THR A 36 0.31 -3.90 -2.41
C THR A 36 1.40 -4.15 -1.38
N TYR A 37 1.02 -4.05 -0.11
CA TYR A 37 1.91 -4.21 1.03
C TYR A 37 1.38 -5.33 1.94
N ALA A 38 2.28 -6.21 2.37
CA ALA A 38 1.98 -7.22 3.39
C ALA A 38 2.82 -6.97 4.65
N TYR A 39 2.25 -7.31 5.80
CA TYR A 39 2.87 -7.08 7.10
C TYR A 39 2.80 -8.36 7.94
N ASP A 40 3.76 -8.53 8.85
CA ASP A 40 3.68 -9.54 9.89
C ASP A 40 2.83 -9.09 11.09
N ASN A 41 2.75 -9.93 12.11
CA ASN A 41 1.98 -9.66 13.33
C ASN A 41 2.65 -8.61 14.25
N ALA A 42 3.89 -8.21 13.95
CA ALA A 42 4.63 -7.18 14.68
C ALA A 42 4.61 -5.83 13.96
N ASP A 43 3.69 -5.64 13.01
CA ASP A 43 3.53 -4.43 12.19
C ASP A 43 4.73 -4.10 11.29
N ARG A 44 5.54 -5.12 10.96
CA ARG A 44 6.70 -4.96 10.08
C ARG A 44 6.32 -5.34 8.64
N LEU A 45 6.78 -4.55 7.67
CA LEU A 45 6.52 -4.78 6.25
C LEU A 45 7.28 -6.01 5.77
N THR A 46 6.60 -7.04 5.30
CA THR A 46 7.22 -8.27 4.81
C THR A 46 7.25 -8.38 3.29
N THR A 47 6.38 -7.66 2.58
CA THR A 47 6.33 -7.74 1.12
C THR A 47 5.82 -6.45 0.48
N ILE A 48 6.43 -6.06 -0.63
CA ILE A 48 5.91 -5.09 -1.60
C ILE A 48 5.73 -5.80 -2.94
N THR A 49 4.56 -5.67 -3.56
CA THR A 49 4.30 -6.19 -4.92
C THR A 49 3.80 -5.07 -5.82
N GLN A 50 4.34 -4.97 -7.04
CA GLN A 50 3.87 -4.07 -8.10
C GLN A 50 3.91 -4.80 -9.46
N GLY A 51 2.74 -5.21 -9.96
CA GLY A 51 2.67 -6.06 -11.15
C GLY A 51 3.38 -7.41 -10.90
N SER A 52 4.34 -7.77 -11.75
CA SER A 52 5.16 -8.97 -11.57
C SER A 52 6.39 -8.77 -10.69
N ALA A 53 6.71 -7.53 -10.31
CA ALA A 53 7.84 -7.23 -9.44
C ALA A 53 7.42 -7.43 -7.97
N GLN A 54 8.29 -8.10 -7.21
CA GLN A 54 8.08 -8.33 -5.78
C GLN A 54 9.39 -8.18 -5.01
N VAL A 55 9.31 -7.56 -3.84
CA VAL A 55 10.41 -7.46 -2.87
C VAL A 55 9.93 -8.02 -1.54
N GLY A 56 10.69 -8.95 -0.98
CA GLY A 56 10.44 -9.55 0.33
C GLY A 56 11.42 -9.03 1.38
N PHE A 57 10.95 -8.90 2.62
CA PHE A 57 11.76 -8.49 3.77
C PHE A 57 11.65 -9.55 4.88
N THR A 58 12.80 -9.86 5.48
CA THR A 58 12.91 -10.74 6.64
C THR A 58 13.56 -9.97 7.77
N TYR A 59 13.18 -10.29 8.99
CA TYR A 59 13.68 -9.66 10.22
C TYR A 59 14.17 -10.75 11.17
N ASP A 60 15.21 -10.42 11.94
CA ASP A 60 15.79 -11.24 13.00
C ASP A 60 15.02 -11.14 14.34
#